data_AF-A0A9W8E9W8-F1
#
_entry.id   AF-A0A9W8E9W8-F1
#
_cell.length_a   1.000
_cell.length_b   1.000
_cell.length_c   1.000
_cell.angle_alpha   90.00
_cell.angle_beta   90.00
_cell.angle_gamma   90.00
#
_symmetry.space_group_name_H-M   'P 1'
#
loop_
_entity.id
_entity.type
_entity.pdbx_description
1 polymer ?
#
loop_
_entity_poly.entity_id
_entity_poly.type
_entity_poly.pdbx_seq_one_letter_code
_entity_poly.pdbx_strand_id
1 'polypeptide(L)'
;MHPILRTTIQRRGYATARSYIPPNLAGAKPAPSTATAAANEGERMAKVVDVYKRLPKGSVDPATAAPKGLMARYRAKYVEGENASFMPVLHVILIVGTLGYANEYMGHLRYHKSHEHH
;
A
#
# COMPACT_ATOMS: atom_id res chain seq x y z
N MET A 1 21.22 -28.70 -8.12
CA MET A 1 20.93 -28.41 -6.70
C MET A 1 20.02 -27.18 -6.63
N HIS A 2 18.73 -27.35 -6.30
CA HIS A 2 17.79 -26.23 -6.08
C HIS A 2 16.87 -26.56 -4.89
N PRO A 3 16.91 -25.80 -3.78
CA PRO A 3 15.96 -25.98 -2.68
C PRO A 3 14.76 -25.02 -2.83
N ILE A 4 13.57 -25.54 -3.15
CA ILE A 4 12.33 -24.74 -3.24
C ILE A 4 11.18 -25.40 -2.46
N LEU A 5 11.31 -25.59 -1.15
CA LEU A 5 10.24 -26.24 -0.36
C LEU A 5 10.15 -25.73 1.09
N ARG A 6 9.90 -24.43 1.30
CA ARG A 6 9.65 -23.90 2.67
C ARG A 6 8.36 -23.08 2.86
N THR A 7 7.56 -22.84 1.83
CA THR A 7 6.44 -21.88 1.92
C THR A 7 5.03 -22.51 1.87
N THR A 8 4.90 -23.79 1.52
CA THR A 8 3.59 -24.45 1.34
C THR A 8 2.97 -24.97 2.64
N ILE A 9 3.77 -25.21 3.68
CA ILE A 9 3.30 -25.81 4.94
C ILE A 9 2.48 -24.81 5.77
N GLN A 10 2.88 -23.54 5.81
CA GLN A 10 2.16 -22.53 6.60
C GLN A 10 0.75 -22.26 6.05
N ARG A 11 0.57 -22.23 4.72
CA ARG A 11 -0.74 -21.93 4.11
C ARG A 11 -1.81 -23.01 4.37
N ARG A 12 -1.40 -24.28 4.57
CA ARG A 12 -2.33 -25.38 4.88
C ARG A 12 -2.86 -25.34 6.32
N GLY A 13 -2.02 -24.98 7.30
CA GLY A 13 -2.42 -24.89 8.71
C GLY A 13 -3.53 -23.84 8.97
N TYR A 14 -3.47 -22.71 8.27
CA TYR A 14 -4.53 -21.68 8.36
C TYR A 14 -5.84 -22.08 7.68
N ALA A 15 -5.81 -23.01 6.71
CA ALA A 15 -7.01 -23.49 6.03
C ALA A 15 -7.82 -24.45 6.90
N THR A 16 -7.16 -25.32 7.67
CA THR A 16 -7.81 -26.26 8.60
C THR A 16 -8.22 -25.59 9.91
N ALA A 17 -7.55 -24.52 10.34
CA ALA A 17 -7.97 -23.73 11.50
C ALA A 17 -9.22 -22.87 11.23
N ARG A 18 -9.52 -22.58 9.94
CA ARG A 18 -10.69 -21.78 9.52
C ARG A 18 -12.04 -22.47 9.71
N SER A 19 -12.07 -23.80 9.86
CA SER A 19 -13.31 -24.56 10.12
C SER A 19 -13.76 -24.54 11.58
N TYR A 20 -12.87 -24.16 12.52
CA TYR A 20 -13.17 -24.08 13.95
C TYR A 20 -13.50 -22.68 14.44
N ILE A 21 -13.19 -21.66 13.64
CA ILE A 21 -13.57 -20.27 13.90
C ILE A 21 -14.91 -20.06 13.16
N PRO A 22 -16.03 -19.84 13.87
CA PRO A 22 -17.30 -19.60 13.21
C PRO A 22 -17.15 -18.42 12.23
N PRO A 23 -17.63 -18.54 10.97
CA PRO A 23 -17.53 -17.46 10.02
C PRO A 23 -18.25 -16.24 10.59
N ASN A 24 -17.64 -15.06 10.48
CA ASN A 24 -18.22 -13.82 10.99
C ASN A 24 -19.61 -13.60 10.38
N LEU A 25 -20.69 -13.83 11.13
CA LEU A 25 -22.06 -13.73 10.61
C LEU A 25 -22.43 -12.31 10.13
N ALA A 26 -21.74 -11.28 10.63
CA ALA A 26 -21.97 -9.88 10.26
C ALA A 26 -21.10 -9.41 9.08
N GLY A 27 -19.96 -10.05 8.81
CA GLY A 27 -19.01 -9.65 7.77
C GLY A 27 -18.71 -10.73 6.72
N ALA A 28 -19.22 -11.95 6.91
CA ALA A 28 -19.07 -13.03 5.96
C ALA A 28 -19.99 -12.78 4.78
N LYS A 29 -19.38 -12.56 3.61
CA LYS A 29 -20.04 -12.74 2.33
C LYS A 29 -20.71 -14.12 2.35
N PRO A 30 -22.03 -14.22 2.08
CA PRO A 30 -22.68 -15.52 2.02
C PRO A 30 -21.89 -16.37 1.02
N ALA A 31 -21.53 -17.59 1.44
CA ALA A 31 -21.03 -18.58 0.50
C ALA A 31 -22.05 -18.68 -0.65
N PRO A 32 -21.62 -18.91 -1.91
CA PRO A 32 -22.55 -19.09 -3.02
C PRO A 32 -23.43 -20.27 -2.65
N SER A 33 -24.60 -19.95 -2.11
CA SER A 33 -25.47 -20.94 -1.54
C SER A 33 -26.25 -21.49 -2.71
N THR A 34 -26.31 -22.81 -2.79
CA THR A 34 -27.37 -23.51 -3.53
C THR A 34 -28.74 -23.28 -2.86
N ALA A 35 -28.91 -22.18 -2.12
CA ALA A 35 -30.15 -21.78 -1.50
C ALA A 35 -31.00 -21.10 -2.57
N THR A 36 -32.19 -21.66 -2.76
CA THR A 36 -33.45 -21.06 -3.23
C THR A 36 -33.38 -19.78 -4.10
N ALA A 37 -34.21 -19.73 -5.14
CA ALA A 37 -34.27 -18.61 -6.10
C ALA A 37 -34.28 -17.21 -5.45
N ALA A 38 -34.88 -17.06 -4.26
CA ALA A 38 -34.89 -15.83 -3.47
C ALA A 38 -33.50 -15.36 -2.96
N ALA A 39 -32.61 -16.27 -2.56
CA ALA A 39 -31.26 -15.92 -2.11
C ALA A 39 -30.38 -15.43 -3.29
N ASN A 40 -30.57 -16.03 -4.46
CA ASN A 40 -29.91 -15.62 -5.70
C ASN A 40 -30.42 -14.27 -6.21
N GLU A 41 -31.71 -13.95 -5.99
CA GLU A 41 -32.29 -12.67 -6.41
C GLU A 41 -31.68 -11.50 -5.63
N GLY A 42 -31.47 -11.65 -4.32
CA GLY A 42 -30.77 -10.64 -3.51
C GLY A 42 -29.36 -10.31 -4.03
N GLU A 43 -28.60 -11.32 -4.44
CA GLU A 43 -27.28 -11.11 -5.05
C GLU A 43 -27.35 -10.48 -6.44
N ARG A 44 -28.36 -10.83 -7.26
CA ARG A 44 -28.59 -10.22 -8.58
C ARG A 44 -28.96 -8.75 -8.43
N MET A 45 -29.86 -8.43 -7.50
CA MET A 45 -30.25 -7.05 -7.21
C MET A 45 -29.08 -6.25 -6.64
N ALA A 46 -28.24 -6.84 -5.77
CA ALA A 46 -27.03 -6.19 -5.27
C ALA A 46 -26.04 -5.84 -6.41
N LYS A 47 -25.87 -6.73 -7.41
CA LYS A 47 -25.05 -6.46 -8.59
C LYS A 47 -25.61 -5.33 -9.45
N VAL A 48 -26.93 -5.28 -9.67
CA VAL A 48 -27.56 -4.20 -10.43
C VAL A 48 -27.38 -2.86 -9.73
N VAL A 49 -27.60 -2.81 -8.41
CA VAL A 49 -27.36 -1.59 -7.60
C VAL A 49 -25.89 -1.18 -7.65
N ASP A 50 -24.97 -2.13 -7.59
CA ASP A 50 -23.54 -1.89 -7.68
C ASP A 50 -23.12 -1.35 -9.06
N VAL A 51 -23.73 -1.82 -10.16
CA VAL A 51 -23.53 -1.23 -11.50
C VAL A 51 -23.95 0.24 -11.52
N TYR A 52 -25.11 0.59 -10.94
CA TYR A 52 -25.55 1.98 -10.88
C TYR A 52 -24.74 2.85 -9.91
N LYS A 53 -24.17 2.26 -8.85
CA LYS A 53 -23.25 2.95 -7.93
C LYS A 53 -21.90 3.23 -8.57
N ARG A 54 -21.40 2.28 -9.36
CA ARG A 54 -20.11 2.36 -10.08
C ARG A 54 -20.19 3.15 -11.38
N LEU A 55 -21.40 3.43 -11.86
CA LEU A 55 -21.56 4.32 -12.99
C LEU A 55 -20.81 5.60 -12.66
N PRO A 56 -19.80 5.99 -13.47
CA PRO A 56 -18.98 7.15 -13.19
C PRO A 56 -19.84 8.39 -13.34
N LYS A 57 -20.56 8.73 -12.27
CA LYS A 57 -21.03 10.09 -11.98
C LYS A 57 -19.77 10.92 -12.05
N GLY A 58 -19.76 12.05 -12.76
CA GLY A 58 -18.56 12.87 -13.00
C GLY A 58 -17.95 13.49 -11.75
N SER A 59 -17.61 12.68 -10.75
CA SER A 59 -16.66 12.99 -9.71
C SER A 59 -15.37 13.28 -10.44
N VAL A 60 -14.98 14.54 -10.41
CA VAL A 60 -13.63 15.02 -10.71
C VAL A 60 -12.68 13.95 -10.21
N ASP A 61 -11.96 13.29 -11.11
CA ASP A 61 -10.99 12.30 -10.71
C ASP A 61 -10.11 12.95 -9.63
N PRO A 62 -9.83 12.28 -8.50
CA PRO A 62 -8.85 12.82 -7.56
C PRO A 62 -7.49 13.07 -8.24
N ALA A 63 -7.26 12.47 -9.42
CA ALA A 63 -6.16 12.76 -10.33
C ALA A 63 -6.26 14.12 -11.08
N THR A 64 -7.46 14.65 -11.34
CA THR A 64 -7.67 15.99 -11.94
C THR A 64 -7.86 17.09 -10.90
N ALA A 65 -8.16 16.74 -9.64
CA ALA A 65 -8.12 17.71 -8.55
C ALA A 65 -6.67 18.17 -8.35
N ALA A 66 -6.37 19.42 -8.73
CA ALA A 66 -5.04 20.00 -8.57
C ALA A 66 -4.55 19.77 -7.12
N PRO A 67 -3.36 19.16 -6.92
CA PRO A 67 -2.91 18.76 -5.60
C PRO A 67 -2.84 19.98 -4.67
N LYS A 68 -3.66 19.97 -3.63
CA LYS A 68 -3.73 21.03 -2.62
C LYS A 68 -2.69 20.77 -1.54
N GLY A 69 -1.70 21.66 -1.44
CA GLY A 69 -0.63 21.59 -0.44
C GLY A 69 0.70 21.05 -0.96
N LEU A 70 1.79 21.40 -0.28
CA LEU A 70 3.16 21.06 -0.70
C LEU A 70 3.40 19.55 -0.77
N MET A 71 2.91 18.80 0.23
CA MET A 71 3.03 17.34 0.26
C MET A 71 2.20 16.66 -0.84
N ALA A 72 0.99 17.17 -1.12
CA ALA A 72 0.16 16.64 -2.20
C ALA A 72 0.83 16.82 -3.56
N ARG A 73 1.50 17.97 -3.79
CA ARG A 73 2.26 18.24 -5.02
C ARG A 73 3.45 17.30 -5.18
N TYR A 74 4.19 17.05 -4.10
CA TYR A 74 5.32 16.13 -4.12
C TYR A 74 4.87 14.69 -4.40
N ARG A 75 3.80 14.23 -3.73
CA ARG A 75 3.20 12.90 -3.92
C ARG A 75 2.71 12.71 -5.35
N ALA A 76 1.98 13.68 -5.91
CA ALA A 76 1.51 13.64 -7.28
C ALA A 76 2.64 13.61 -8.32
N LYS A 77 3.82 14.16 -7.99
CA LYS A 77 4.97 14.20 -8.91
C LYS A 77 5.81 12.92 -8.92
N TYR A 78 5.95 12.25 -7.77
CA TYR A 78 6.93 11.15 -7.63
C TYR A 78 6.36 9.82 -7.12
N VAL A 79 5.16 9.81 -6.55
CA VAL A 79 4.58 8.62 -5.86
C VAL A 79 3.34 8.10 -6.58
N GLU A 80 2.54 8.96 -7.20
CA GLU A 80 1.28 8.59 -7.84
C GLU A 80 1.32 8.71 -9.36
N GLY A 81 0.52 7.88 -10.04
CA GLY A 81 0.28 7.95 -11.49
C GLY A 81 1.41 7.39 -12.35
N GLU A 82 1.44 7.84 -13.60
CA GLU A 82 2.41 7.43 -14.64
C GLU A 82 3.84 7.88 -14.34
N ASN A 83 4.00 8.89 -13.47
CA ASN A 83 5.29 9.43 -13.03
C ASN A 83 5.82 8.78 -11.74
N ALA A 84 5.24 7.66 -11.30
CA ALA A 84 5.73 6.94 -10.13
C ALA A 84 7.18 6.50 -10.38
N SER A 85 8.11 7.03 -9.58
CA SER A 85 9.55 6.91 -9.81
C SER A 85 10.26 6.48 -8.54
N PHE A 86 11.49 5.95 -8.68
CA PHE A 86 12.38 5.63 -7.56
C PHE A 86 12.96 6.87 -6.87
N MET A 87 12.72 8.06 -7.42
CA MET A 87 13.21 9.33 -6.89
C MET A 87 12.94 9.55 -5.39
N PRO A 88 11.77 9.26 -4.80
CA PRO A 88 11.53 9.46 -3.37
C PRO A 88 12.52 8.71 -2.49
N VAL A 89 12.96 7.52 -2.90
CA VAL A 89 13.95 6.73 -2.18
C VAL A 89 15.31 7.43 -2.22
N LEU A 90 15.70 7.98 -3.38
CA LEU A 90 16.93 8.77 -3.50
C LEU A 90 16.89 10.04 -2.65
N HIS A 91 15.74 10.73 -2.58
CA HIS A 91 15.59 11.89 -1.70
C HIS A 91 15.80 11.51 -0.22
N VAL A 92 15.25 10.38 0.22
CA VAL A 92 15.44 9.90 1.60
C VAL A 92 16.91 9.57 1.87
N ILE A 93 17.59 8.85 0.96
CA ILE A 93 19.02 8.53 1.10
C ILE A 93 19.85 9.81 1.21
N LEU A 94 19.58 10.80 0.36
CA LEU A 94 20.29 12.07 0.36
C LEU A 94 20.05 12.86 1.65
N ILE A 95 18.80 12.92 2.14
CA ILE A 95 18.47 13.57 3.42
C ILE A 95 19.20 12.88 4.58
N VAL A 96 19.15 11.54 4.66
CA VAL A 96 19.79 10.80 5.74
C VAL A 96 21.31 10.93 5.67
N GLY A 97 21.91 10.82 4.49
CA GLY A 97 23.35 10.97 4.29
C GLY A 97 23.86 12.36 4.67
N THR A 98 23.17 13.41 4.22
CA THR A 98 23.55 14.80 4.56
C THR A 98 23.38 15.11 6.05
N LEU A 99 22.29 14.68 6.67
CA LEU A 99 22.09 14.85 8.11
C LEU A 99 23.11 14.06 8.93
N GLY A 100 23.44 12.83 8.50
CA GLY A 100 24.49 12.02 9.12
C GLY A 100 25.84 12.72 9.08
N TYR A 101 26.24 13.21 7.91
CA TYR A 101 27.48 13.98 7.75
C TYR A 101 27.47 15.27 8.58
N ALA A 102 26.35 16.00 8.62
CA ALA A 102 26.24 17.21 9.43
C ALA A 102 26.43 16.90 10.92
N ASN A 103 25.84 15.82 11.43
CA ASN A 103 26.00 15.38 12.82
C ASN A 103 27.45 15.01 13.13
N GLU A 104 28.09 14.23 12.25
CA GLU A 104 29.50 13.84 12.43
C GLU A 104 30.43 15.04 12.29
N TYR A 105 30.11 16.00 11.44
CA TYR A 105 30.83 17.26 11.33
C TYR A 105 30.72 18.09 12.62
N MET A 106 29.52 18.23 13.18
CA MET A 106 29.30 18.98 14.40
C MET A 106 29.91 18.31 15.64
N GLY A 107 29.84 16.98 15.74
CA GLY A 107 30.29 16.23 16.92
C GLY A 107 31.74 15.75 16.87
N HIS A 108 32.32 15.60 15.68
CA HIS A 108 33.63 14.98 15.50
C HIS A 108 34.56 15.83 14.63
N LEU A 109 34.20 16.16 13.39
CA LEU A 109 35.16 16.78 12.45
C LEU A 109 35.49 18.24 12.77
N ARG A 110 34.57 19.01 13.34
CA ARG A 110 34.80 20.42 13.71
C ARG A 110 35.88 20.60 14.78
N TYR A 111 36.14 19.57 15.59
CA TYR A 111 37.11 19.61 16.68
C TYR A 111 38.44 18.93 16.34
N HIS A 112 38.60 18.42 15.12
CA HIS A 112 39.90 17.93 14.65
C HIS A 112 40.85 19.12 14.47
N LYS A 113 41.99 19.09 15.17
CA LYS A 113 43.10 20.02 14.93
C LYS A 113 43.52 19.89 13.46
N SER A 114 43.59 21.02 12.75
CA SER A 114 44.02 21.06 11.35
C SER A 114 45.43 20.51 11.21
N HIS A 115 45.55 19.29 10.71
CA HIS A 115 46.77 18.86 10.04
C HIS A 115 46.56 19.20 8.56
N GLU A 116 47.48 19.97 7.97
CA GLU A 116 47.44 20.26 6.54
C GLU A 116 47.39 18.95 5.77
N HIS A 117 46.27 18.69 5.09
CA HIS A 117 46.17 17.63 4.11
C HIS A 117 46.69 18.21 2.79
N HIS A 118 47.98 17.99 2.52
CA HIS A 118 48.61 18.22 1.22
C HIS A 118 48.14 17.19 0.21
#